data_AF-A0A962MJ07-F1
#
_entry.id   AF-A0A962MJ07-F1
#
_cell.length_a   1.000
_cell.length_b   1.000
_cell.length_c   1.000
_cell.angle_alpha   90.00
_cell.angle_beta   90.00
_cell.angle_gamma   90.00
#
_symmetry.space_group_name_H-M   'P 1'
#
loop_
_entity.id
_entity.type
_entity.pdbx_description
1 polymer ?
#
loop_
_entity_poly.entity_id
_entity_poly.type
_entity_poly.pdbx_seq_one_letter_code
_entity_poly.pdbx_strand_id
1 'polypeptide(L)'
;MRKNTLKEIWARGEAVINGWCSIPSSFSAEIMAHQGFDSITIDTQHGLVEYQTAVTMLQAISTTPVIPLIRVPWNEPGRLMKMLDAGAYGVICPMINTPEDAEALVGACKYPPRGYRSFGPIRAKYYGGGSSHGGGDYHQFADEETLVIPQIETREAIKNLDAILEVPGIGAIYIGPSDLSMALGKEPRKGQSDPEVVEAR
;
A
#
# COMPACT_ATOMS: atom_id res chain seq x y z
N MET A 1 10.11 -2.07 14.73
CA MET A 1 9.18 -1.38 13.80
C MET A 1 8.05 -0.80 14.63
N ARG A 2 7.66 0.47 14.44
CA ARG A 2 6.45 0.99 15.10
C ARG A 2 5.26 0.15 14.61
N LYS A 3 4.25 -0.06 15.43
CA LYS A 3 3.09 -0.86 15.02
C LYS A 3 2.30 -0.18 13.89
N ASN A 4 1.79 -0.98 12.97
CA ASN A 4 0.85 -0.56 11.96
C ASN A 4 -0.57 -0.55 12.54
N THR A 5 -1.01 0.61 13.00
CA THR A 5 -2.29 0.79 13.69
C THR A 5 -3.51 0.44 12.82
N LEU A 6 -3.38 0.42 11.49
CA LEU A 6 -4.48 0.01 10.60
C LEU A 6 -4.93 -1.43 10.89
N LYS A 7 -3.97 -2.32 11.16
CA LYS A 7 -4.27 -3.72 11.52
C LYS A 7 -5.05 -3.82 12.81
N GLU A 8 -4.73 -2.99 13.80
CA GLU A 8 -5.43 -2.95 15.08
C GLU A 8 -6.85 -2.39 14.93
N ILE A 9 -7.05 -1.37 14.06
CA ILE A 9 -8.37 -0.83 13.73
C ILE A 9 -9.23 -1.90 13.07
N TRP A 10 -8.73 -2.58 12.04
CA TRP A 10 -9.46 -3.65 11.36
C TRP A 10 -9.74 -4.86 12.25
N ALA A 11 -8.83 -5.22 13.15
CA ALA A 11 -9.05 -6.29 14.12
C ALA A 11 -10.21 -5.99 15.09
N ARG A 12 -10.56 -4.72 15.29
CA ARG A 12 -11.75 -4.29 16.05
C ARG A 12 -13.01 -4.19 15.19
N GLY A 13 -12.94 -4.47 13.88
CA GLY A 13 -14.05 -4.29 12.95
C GLY A 13 -14.36 -2.82 12.62
N GLU A 14 -13.41 -1.91 12.88
CA GLU A 14 -13.56 -0.49 12.64
C GLU A 14 -13.07 -0.10 11.22
N ALA A 15 -13.55 1.03 10.72
CA ALA A 15 -13.14 1.58 9.43
C ALA A 15 -11.89 2.46 9.57
N VAL A 16 -11.05 2.42 8.53
CA VAL A 16 -9.87 3.28 8.36
C VAL A 16 -10.20 4.42 7.39
N ILE A 17 -9.88 5.65 7.76
CA ILE A 17 -9.98 6.81 6.87
C ILE A 17 -8.62 7.06 6.21
N ASN A 18 -8.54 6.82 4.90
CA ASN A 18 -7.34 7.01 4.11
C ASN A 18 -7.38 8.33 3.30
N GLY A 19 -6.33 9.14 3.41
CA GLY A 19 -6.09 10.28 2.53
C GLY A 19 -5.33 9.86 1.26
N TRP A 20 -5.58 10.54 0.13
CA TRP A 20 -4.90 10.25 -1.14
C TRP A 20 -4.12 11.47 -1.64
N CYS A 21 -2.81 11.33 -1.83
CA CYS A 21 -1.92 12.41 -2.26
C CYS A 21 -1.39 12.15 -3.69
N SER A 22 -1.86 12.95 -4.64
CA SER A 22 -1.37 12.95 -6.03
C SER A 22 -0.52 14.18 -6.38
N ILE A 23 -0.43 15.16 -5.47
CA ILE A 23 0.36 16.39 -5.64
C ILE A 23 1.75 16.20 -4.98
N PRO A 24 2.86 16.47 -5.69
CA PRO A 24 4.22 16.24 -5.21
C PRO A 24 4.66 17.34 -4.23
N SER A 25 4.10 17.30 -3.00
CA SER A 25 4.31 18.31 -1.98
C SER A 25 4.39 17.67 -0.59
N SER A 26 5.57 17.72 0.02
CA SER A 26 5.77 17.25 1.40
C SER A 26 4.98 18.07 2.40
N PHE A 27 4.85 19.38 2.18
CA PHE A 27 4.05 20.25 3.04
C PHE A 27 2.57 19.93 2.99
N SER A 28 2.03 19.58 1.81
CA SER A 28 0.63 19.15 1.69
C SER A 28 0.40 17.81 2.41
N ALA A 29 1.35 16.86 2.29
CA ALA A 29 1.30 15.60 3.03
C ALA A 29 1.37 15.81 4.55
N GLU A 30 2.22 16.74 5.01
CA GLU A 30 2.32 17.13 6.42
C GLU A 30 1.00 17.71 6.95
N ILE A 31 0.40 18.67 6.24
CA ILE A 31 -0.89 19.24 6.62
C ILE A 31 -1.94 18.14 6.74
N MET A 32 -2.03 17.25 5.74
CA MET A 32 -2.96 16.12 5.76
C MET A 32 -2.72 15.19 6.95
N ALA A 33 -1.47 14.92 7.31
CA ALA A 33 -1.13 14.06 8.45
C ALA A 33 -1.64 14.62 9.80
N HIS A 34 -1.96 15.91 9.87
CA HIS A 34 -2.56 16.56 11.03
C HIS A 34 -4.10 16.72 10.98
N GLN A 35 -4.78 16.20 9.95
CA GLN A 35 -6.24 16.32 9.79
C GLN A 35 -7.05 15.13 10.34
N GLY A 36 -6.41 14.18 11.04
CA GLY A 36 -7.10 13.04 11.65
C GLY A 36 -7.35 11.85 10.71
N PHE A 37 -6.58 11.74 9.62
CA PHE A 37 -6.54 10.51 8.82
C PHE A 37 -5.82 9.40 9.58
N ASP A 38 -6.25 8.15 9.38
CA ASP A 38 -5.55 6.97 9.92
C ASP A 38 -4.35 6.60 9.05
N SER A 39 -4.48 6.78 7.74
CA SER A 39 -3.43 6.58 6.75
C SER A 39 -3.44 7.61 5.64
N ILE A 40 -2.30 7.77 4.98
CA ILE A 40 -2.17 8.58 3.77
C ILE A 40 -1.45 7.75 2.70
N THR A 41 -2.09 7.57 1.55
CA THR A 41 -1.49 6.97 0.36
C THR A 41 -0.86 8.04 -0.52
N ILE A 42 0.44 7.90 -0.77
CA ILE A 42 1.13 8.64 -1.83
C ILE A 42 0.93 7.88 -3.15
N ASP A 43 0.50 8.59 -4.19
CA ASP A 43 0.20 7.98 -5.48
C ASP A 43 1.33 8.21 -6.48
N THR A 44 2.04 7.13 -6.80
CA THR A 44 3.12 7.17 -7.81
C THR A 44 2.70 6.55 -9.15
N GLN A 45 1.49 6.02 -9.25
CA GLN A 45 0.97 5.46 -10.51
C GLN A 45 0.41 6.55 -11.42
N HIS A 46 -0.51 7.35 -10.90
CA HIS A 46 -1.18 8.42 -11.64
C HIS A 46 -0.95 9.80 -11.04
N GLY A 47 -0.50 9.87 -9.79
CA GLY A 47 -0.05 11.11 -9.18
C GLY A 47 1.25 11.60 -9.80
N LEU A 48 1.52 12.89 -9.66
CA LEU A 48 2.73 13.52 -10.22
C LEU A 48 3.95 13.33 -9.31
N VAL A 49 3.97 12.25 -8.53
CA VAL A 49 4.94 12.02 -7.45
C VAL A 49 6.00 11.03 -7.89
N GLU A 50 7.24 11.51 -8.00
CA GLU A 50 8.42 10.70 -8.25
C GLU A 50 9.12 10.29 -6.95
N TYR A 51 10.04 9.33 -7.04
CA TYR A 51 10.69 8.71 -5.88
C TYR A 51 11.27 9.72 -4.87
N GLN A 52 12.06 10.70 -5.31
CA GLN A 52 12.70 11.68 -4.42
C GLN A 52 11.66 12.50 -3.65
N THR A 53 10.54 12.87 -4.28
CA THR A 53 9.46 13.60 -3.63
C THR A 53 8.62 12.69 -2.73
N ALA A 54 8.39 11.44 -3.15
CA ALA A 54 7.74 10.45 -2.29
C ALA A 54 8.53 10.27 -0.98
N VAL A 55 9.86 10.24 -1.02
CA VAL A 55 10.70 10.15 0.19
C VAL A 55 10.44 11.31 1.15
N THR A 56 10.36 12.56 0.65
CA THR A 56 10.11 13.72 1.53
C THR A 56 8.68 13.77 2.06
N MET A 57 7.70 13.32 1.27
CA MET A 57 6.32 13.15 1.73
C MET A 57 6.19 12.05 2.79
N LEU A 58 6.86 10.90 2.60
CA LEU A 58 6.95 9.84 3.60
C LEU A 58 7.61 10.37 4.88
N GLN A 59 8.67 11.17 4.78
CA GLN A 59 9.28 11.85 5.93
C GLN A 59 8.29 12.71 6.71
N ALA A 60 7.52 13.55 6.02
CA ALA A 60 6.52 14.40 6.63
C ALA A 60 5.42 13.59 7.35
N ILE A 61 4.84 12.58 6.69
CA ILE A 61 3.78 11.75 7.30
C ILE A 61 4.32 11.01 8.53
N SER A 62 5.55 10.50 8.44
CA SER A 62 6.22 9.73 9.49
C SER A 62 6.48 10.48 10.81
N THR A 63 6.37 11.81 10.85
CA THR A 63 6.47 12.59 12.12
C THR A 63 5.19 12.50 12.97
N THR A 64 4.14 11.89 12.43
CA THR A 64 2.82 11.77 13.06
C THR A 64 2.44 10.29 13.28
N PRO A 65 1.36 9.99 14.02
CA PRO A 65 0.83 8.62 14.12
C PRO A 65 0.28 8.04 12.81
N VAL A 66 -0.03 8.87 11.80
CA VAL A 66 -0.64 8.45 10.53
C VAL A 66 0.24 7.44 9.79
N ILE A 67 -0.35 6.36 9.29
CA ILE A 67 0.36 5.29 8.58
C ILE A 67 0.61 5.68 7.11
N PRO A 68 1.87 5.76 6.64
CA PRO A 68 2.18 6.08 5.26
C PRO A 68 2.02 4.86 4.36
N LEU A 69 1.17 4.97 3.36
CA LEU A 69 1.00 3.99 2.30
C LEU A 69 1.53 4.56 0.97
N ILE A 70 1.80 3.68 0.02
CA ILE A 70 2.21 4.05 -1.35
C ILE A 70 1.37 3.24 -2.34
N ARG A 71 0.83 3.88 -3.37
CA ARG A 71 0.39 3.17 -4.57
C ARG A 71 1.55 3.16 -5.56
N VAL A 72 2.03 1.95 -5.89
CA VAL A 72 3.12 1.78 -6.87
C VAL A 72 2.57 1.76 -8.30
N PRO A 73 3.40 2.02 -9.32
CA PRO A 73 2.92 2.08 -10.70
C PRO A 73 2.54 0.71 -11.27
N TRP A 74 3.26 -0.33 -10.84
CA TRP A 74 3.08 -1.71 -11.29
C TRP A 74 3.69 -2.69 -10.29
N ASN A 75 3.40 -3.98 -10.44
CA ASN A 75 3.98 -5.08 -9.67
C ASN A 75 5.45 -5.33 -10.09
N GLU A 76 6.32 -4.39 -9.75
CA GLU A 76 7.74 -4.41 -10.09
C GLU A 76 8.58 -4.51 -8.81
N PRO A 77 9.27 -5.64 -8.56
CA PRO A 77 9.97 -5.87 -7.30
C PRO A 77 10.95 -4.75 -6.92
N GLY A 78 11.71 -4.23 -7.87
CA GLY A 78 12.66 -3.14 -7.63
C GLY A 78 12.00 -1.87 -7.07
N ARG A 79 10.81 -1.50 -7.59
CA ARG A 79 10.06 -0.33 -7.11
C ARG A 79 9.43 -0.58 -5.74
N LEU A 80 8.84 -1.76 -5.55
CA LEU A 80 8.23 -2.18 -4.28
C LEU A 80 9.24 -2.12 -3.14
N MET A 81 10.39 -2.78 -3.31
CA MET A 81 11.46 -2.80 -2.32
C MET A 81 11.95 -1.38 -2.01
N LYS A 82 12.17 -0.56 -3.05
CA LYS A 82 12.66 0.81 -2.89
C LYS A 82 11.68 1.71 -2.13
N MET A 83 10.37 1.57 -2.35
CA MET A 83 9.36 2.34 -1.61
C MET A 83 9.22 1.86 -0.16
N LEU A 84 9.31 0.56 0.09
CA LEU A 84 9.33 0.02 1.45
C LEU A 84 10.60 0.45 2.21
N ASP A 85 11.76 0.49 1.54
CA ASP A 85 13.03 0.96 2.11
C ASP A 85 13.04 2.48 2.35
N ALA A 86 12.29 3.22 1.53
CA ALA A 86 11.94 4.62 1.76
C ALA A 86 10.96 4.81 2.92
N GLY A 87 10.43 3.73 3.52
CA GLY A 87 9.65 3.74 4.76
C GLY A 87 8.14 3.84 4.57
N ALA A 88 7.61 3.43 3.43
CA ALA A 88 6.20 3.07 3.32
C ALA A 88 5.89 1.87 4.23
N TYR A 89 4.73 1.90 4.90
CA TYR A 89 4.24 0.82 5.77
C TYR A 89 3.28 -0.12 5.08
N GLY A 90 2.86 0.24 3.87
CA GLY A 90 2.12 -0.65 3.01
C GLY A 90 2.16 -0.20 1.56
N VAL A 91 1.93 -1.15 0.68
CA VAL A 91 1.89 -0.96 -0.76
C VAL A 91 0.50 -1.31 -1.28
N ILE A 92 -0.06 -0.44 -2.10
CA ILE A 92 -1.19 -0.71 -2.97
C ILE A 92 -0.62 -0.96 -4.37
N CYS A 93 -0.91 -2.13 -4.95
CA CYS A 93 -0.38 -2.50 -6.25
C CYS A 93 -1.51 -2.71 -7.26
N PRO A 94 -1.56 -1.94 -8.36
CA PRO A 94 -2.57 -2.06 -9.41
C PRO A 94 -2.42 -3.36 -10.19
N MET A 95 -3.47 -3.70 -10.95
CA MET A 95 -3.47 -4.74 -11.98
C MET A 95 -3.05 -6.13 -11.49
N ILE A 96 -3.46 -6.51 -10.26
CA ILE A 96 -3.28 -7.88 -9.76
C ILE A 96 -4.46 -8.72 -10.24
N ASN A 97 -4.20 -9.64 -11.17
CA ASN A 97 -5.24 -10.39 -11.87
C ASN A 97 -5.28 -11.87 -11.49
N THR A 98 -4.17 -12.44 -11.03
CA THR A 98 -4.08 -13.86 -10.68
C THR A 98 -3.45 -14.09 -9.30
N PRO A 99 -3.59 -15.30 -8.72
CA PRO A 99 -2.89 -15.68 -7.50
C PRO A 99 -1.38 -15.55 -7.64
N GLU A 100 -0.81 -15.86 -8.81
CA GLU A 100 0.62 -15.73 -9.09
C GLU A 100 1.08 -14.26 -9.06
N ASP A 101 0.28 -13.33 -9.59
CA ASP A 101 0.54 -11.89 -9.45
C ASP A 101 0.59 -11.48 -7.97
N ALA A 102 -0.36 -11.98 -7.18
CA ALA A 102 -0.45 -11.69 -5.76
C ALA A 102 0.71 -12.31 -4.95
N GLU A 103 1.10 -13.56 -5.26
CA GLU A 103 2.28 -14.22 -4.69
C GLU A 103 3.56 -13.45 -5.02
N ALA A 104 3.70 -13.00 -6.28
CA ALA A 104 4.83 -12.18 -6.70
C ALA A 104 4.88 -10.85 -5.92
N LEU A 105 3.74 -10.20 -5.75
CA LEU A 105 3.62 -8.96 -4.96
C LEU A 105 4.01 -9.20 -3.50
N VAL A 106 3.45 -10.22 -2.83
CA VAL A 106 3.79 -10.56 -1.45
C VAL A 106 5.29 -10.88 -1.33
N GLY A 107 5.81 -11.70 -2.24
CA GLY A 107 7.21 -12.11 -2.23
C GLY A 107 8.17 -10.92 -2.35
N ALA A 108 7.85 -9.91 -3.16
CA ALA A 108 8.65 -8.69 -3.26
C ALA A 108 8.61 -7.81 -1.99
N CYS A 109 7.57 -7.96 -1.17
CA CYS A 109 7.35 -7.14 0.03
C CYS A 109 7.83 -7.76 1.33
N LYS A 110 7.99 -9.09 1.37
CA LYS A 110 8.40 -9.86 2.56
C LYS A 110 9.83 -10.37 2.45
N TYR A 111 10.54 -10.40 3.57
CA TYR A 111 11.89 -10.96 3.64
C TYR A 111 11.87 -12.50 3.60
N PRO A 112 12.99 -13.16 3.26
CA PRO A 112 13.12 -14.60 3.43
C PRO A 112 12.85 -15.04 4.88
N PRO A 113 12.17 -16.18 5.11
CA PRO A 113 11.70 -17.17 4.14
C PRO A 113 10.30 -16.90 3.55
N ARG A 114 9.62 -15.82 3.94
CA ARG A 114 8.24 -15.51 3.52
C ARG A 114 8.16 -14.86 2.14
N GLY A 115 9.28 -14.36 1.64
CA GLY A 115 9.42 -13.75 0.33
C GLY A 115 10.88 -13.64 -0.08
N TYR A 116 11.15 -12.71 -0.98
CA TYR A 116 12.44 -12.48 -1.62
C TYR A 116 12.84 -10.99 -1.59
N ARG A 117 12.25 -10.18 -0.71
CA ARG A 117 12.67 -8.78 -0.48
C ARG A 117 14.16 -8.71 -0.18
N SER A 118 14.89 -7.89 -0.93
CA SER A 118 16.30 -7.60 -0.65
C SER A 118 16.45 -6.72 0.58
N PHE A 119 17.51 -6.93 1.37
CA PHE A 119 17.75 -6.22 2.62
C PHE A 119 18.46 -4.87 2.38
N GLY A 120 17.68 -3.80 2.31
CA GLY A 120 18.20 -2.43 2.19
C GLY A 120 17.40 -1.35 2.93
N PRO A 121 16.92 -1.54 4.18
CA PRO A 121 16.00 -0.58 4.84
C PRO A 121 16.73 0.69 5.33
N ILE A 122 17.30 1.48 4.41
CA ILE A 122 18.14 2.65 4.71
C ILE A 122 17.38 3.69 5.53
N ARG A 123 16.19 4.11 5.08
CA ARG A 123 15.33 5.03 5.84
C ARG A 123 14.38 4.27 6.75
N ALA A 124 13.79 3.17 6.27
CA ALA A 124 12.75 2.43 6.98
C ALA A 124 13.18 2.02 8.40
N LYS A 125 14.46 1.70 8.61
CA LYS A 125 14.99 1.37 9.94
C LYS A 125 14.88 2.51 10.96
N TYR A 126 15.12 3.77 10.56
CA TYR A 126 15.06 4.90 11.50
C TYR A 126 13.62 5.23 11.89
N TYR A 127 12.74 5.20 10.91
CA TYR A 127 11.32 5.44 11.13
C TYR A 127 10.63 4.29 11.88
N GLY A 128 11.04 3.05 11.62
CA GLY A 128 10.59 1.87 12.34
C GLY A 128 11.12 1.76 13.78
N GLY A 129 11.88 2.72 14.30
CA GLY A 129 12.41 2.64 15.67
C GLY A 129 13.67 1.79 15.83
N GLY A 130 14.33 1.43 14.74
CA GLY A 130 15.66 0.83 14.76
C GLY A 130 16.75 1.85 15.08
N SER A 131 17.64 1.53 16.03
CA SER A 131 18.78 2.38 16.37
C SER A 131 19.87 2.35 15.27
N SER A 132 20.62 3.45 15.17
CA SER A 132 21.71 3.68 14.19
C SER A 132 22.89 2.71 14.28
N HIS A 133 22.89 1.77 15.23
CA HIS A 133 24.02 0.87 15.55
C HIS A 133 23.72 -0.61 15.29
N GLY A 134 22.96 -0.93 14.24
CA GLY A 134 22.95 -2.29 13.67
C GLY A 134 22.23 -3.37 14.47
N GLY A 135 21.42 -3.01 15.47
CA GLY A 135 20.67 -3.96 16.31
C GLY A 135 19.16 -3.69 16.41
N GLY A 136 18.59 -2.89 15.51
CA GLY A 136 17.18 -2.52 15.56
C GLY A 136 16.26 -3.60 15.00
N ASP A 137 15.26 -3.96 15.81
CA ASP A 137 14.08 -4.81 15.59
C ASP A 137 13.33 -4.74 14.23
N TYR A 138 13.75 -3.90 13.29
CA TYR A 138 13.06 -3.66 12.03
C TYR A 138 12.88 -4.96 11.25
N HIS A 139 13.95 -5.72 11.01
CA HIS A 139 13.84 -6.99 10.28
C HIS A 139 12.90 -7.98 10.96
N GLN A 140 12.85 -7.99 12.30
CA GLN A 140 12.02 -8.93 13.06
C GLN A 140 10.52 -8.64 12.88
N PHE A 141 10.17 -7.36 12.73
CA PHE A 141 8.77 -6.92 12.68
C PHE A 141 8.31 -6.49 11.28
N ALA A 142 9.22 -6.23 10.33
CA ALA A 142 8.88 -5.69 9.02
C ALA A 142 7.84 -6.53 8.26
N ASP A 143 8.00 -7.85 8.27
CA ASP A 143 7.05 -8.74 7.61
C ASP A 143 5.68 -8.74 8.28
N GLU A 144 5.63 -8.58 9.60
CA GLU A 144 4.37 -8.51 10.35
C GLU A 144 3.70 -7.15 10.22
N GLU A 145 4.45 -6.07 10.06
CA GLU A 145 3.88 -4.71 10.04
C GLU A 145 3.60 -4.18 8.63
N THR A 146 4.30 -4.70 7.61
CA THR A 146 4.10 -4.27 6.22
C THR A 146 2.76 -4.76 5.68
N LEU A 147 1.92 -3.85 5.20
CA LEU A 147 0.69 -4.16 4.49
C LEU A 147 0.93 -4.38 3.00
N VAL A 148 0.41 -5.48 2.46
CA VAL A 148 0.41 -5.78 1.04
C VAL A 148 -1.05 -5.75 0.58
N ILE A 149 -1.36 -4.86 -0.35
CA ILE A 149 -2.74 -4.55 -0.76
C ILE A 149 -2.84 -4.68 -2.29
N PRO A 150 -3.25 -5.84 -2.81
CA PRO A 150 -3.63 -5.98 -4.22
C PRO A 150 -4.78 -5.05 -4.56
N GLN A 151 -4.69 -4.36 -5.70
CA GLN A 151 -5.79 -3.58 -6.23
C GLN A 151 -6.54 -4.39 -7.30
N ILE A 152 -7.82 -4.64 -7.03
CA ILE A 152 -8.75 -5.43 -7.83
C ILE A 152 -9.55 -4.47 -8.71
N GLU A 153 -9.34 -4.58 -10.02
CA GLU A 153 -9.86 -3.59 -10.97
C GLU A 153 -10.09 -4.10 -12.40
N THR A 154 -10.02 -5.41 -12.61
CA THR A 154 -10.24 -6.03 -13.92
C THR A 154 -11.25 -7.17 -13.82
N ARG A 155 -11.81 -7.60 -14.96
CA ARG A 155 -12.67 -8.80 -15.02
C ARG A 155 -11.92 -10.08 -14.63
N GLU A 156 -10.63 -10.15 -14.92
CA GLU A 156 -9.81 -11.32 -14.57
C GLU A 156 -9.59 -11.38 -13.06
N ALA A 157 -9.29 -10.24 -12.44
CA ALA A 157 -9.17 -10.13 -10.99
C ALA A 157 -10.46 -10.52 -10.26
N ILE A 158 -11.64 -10.12 -10.78
CA ILE A 158 -12.94 -10.59 -10.24
C ILE A 158 -13.05 -12.11 -10.31
N LYS A 159 -12.75 -12.71 -11.47
CA LYS A 159 -12.88 -14.16 -11.67
C LYS A 159 -11.97 -14.97 -10.75
N ASN A 160 -10.79 -14.43 -10.44
CA ASN A 160 -9.78 -15.07 -9.61
C ASN A 160 -9.81 -14.58 -8.15
N LEU A 161 -10.81 -13.80 -7.75
CA LEU A 161 -10.79 -13.07 -6.48
C LEU A 161 -10.56 -13.99 -5.27
N ASP A 162 -11.30 -15.09 -5.18
CA ASP A 162 -11.17 -16.03 -4.06
C ASP A 162 -9.75 -16.60 -3.98
N ALA A 163 -9.18 -17.00 -5.12
CA ALA A 163 -7.82 -17.54 -5.18
C ALA A 163 -6.74 -16.47 -4.88
N ILE A 164 -6.98 -15.21 -5.25
CA ILE A 164 -6.11 -14.09 -4.86
C ILE A 164 -6.17 -13.90 -3.33
N LEU A 165 -7.37 -13.91 -2.74
CA LEU A 165 -7.56 -13.72 -1.30
C LEU A 165 -6.96 -14.84 -0.44
N GLU A 166 -6.80 -16.04 -1.01
CA GLU A 166 -6.15 -17.18 -0.35
C GLU A 166 -4.62 -17.03 -0.25
N VAL A 167 -4.00 -16.12 -1.01
CA VAL A 167 -2.53 -15.93 -0.98
C VAL A 167 -2.08 -15.39 0.39
N PRO A 168 -1.24 -16.14 1.14
CA PRO A 168 -0.78 -15.71 2.46
C PRO A 168 0.04 -14.42 2.38
N GLY A 169 -0.23 -13.49 3.32
CA GLY A 169 0.53 -12.24 3.45
C GLY A 169 -0.15 -11.01 2.84
N ILE A 170 -1.26 -11.19 2.13
CA ILE A 170 -2.19 -10.09 1.80
C ILE A 170 -2.83 -9.60 3.10
N GLY A 171 -2.82 -8.27 3.30
CA GLY A 171 -3.41 -7.64 4.49
C GLY A 171 -4.81 -7.06 4.26
N ALA A 172 -5.11 -6.70 3.01
CA ALA A 172 -6.38 -6.16 2.55
C ALA A 172 -6.38 -6.20 1.01
N ILE A 173 -7.52 -5.91 0.39
CA ILE A 173 -7.59 -5.56 -1.03
C ILE A 173 -8.05 -4.11 -1.18
N TYR A 174 -7.71 -3.50 -2.31
CA TYR A 174 -8.22 -2.19 -2.71
C TYR A 174 -9.03 -2.35 -3.99
N ILE A 175 -10.19 -1.70 -4.10
CA ILE A 175 -10.96 -1.75 -5.34
C ILE A 175 -10.60 -0.51 -6.16
N GLY A 176 -10.21 -0.70 -7.42
CA GLY A 176 -9.98 0.39 -8.37
C GLY A 176 -11.29 0.76 -9.08
N PRO A 177 -12.11 1.70 -8.57
CA PRO A 177 -13.50 1.82 -8.99
C PRO A 177 -13.67 2.28 -10.44
N SER A 178 -12.76 3.12 -10.94
CA SER A 178 -12.80 3.64 -12.31
C SER A 178 -12.44 2.56 -13.31
N ASP A 179 -11.31 1.88 -13.08
CA ASP A 179 -10.82 0.82 -13.95
C ASP A 179 -11.75 -0.41 -13.92
N LEU A 180 -12.31 -0.76 -12.75
CA LEU A 180 -13.34 -1.78 -12.64
C LEU A 180 -14.59 -1.44 -13.46
N SER A 181 -15.04 -0.18 -13.41
CA SER A 181 -16.20 0.27 -14.21
C SER A 181 -15.92 0.08 -15.71
N MET A 182 -14.75 0.52 -16.17
CA MET A 182 -14.35 0.39 -17.57
C MET A 182 -14.16 -1.07 -17.99
N ALA A 183 -13.57 -1.90 -17.15
CA ALA A 183 -13.43 -3.33 -17.38
C ALA A 183 -14.81 -3.99 -17.54
N LEU A 184 -15.80 -3.54 -16.78
CA LEU A 184 -17.20 -3.97 -16.87
C LEU A 184 -17.97 -3.34 -18.06
N GLY A 185 -17.32 -2.54 -18.90
CA GLY A 185 -17.93 -1.88 -20.07
C GLY A 185 -18.85 -0.72 -19.68
N LYS A 186 -18.64 -0.13 -18.49
CA LYS A 186 -19.42 1.00 -17.96
C LYS A 186 -18.57 2.26 -17.88
N GLU A 187 -19.27 3.39 -17.77
CA GLU A 187 -18.62 4.68 -17.58
C GLU A 187 -18.02 4.81 -16.17
N PRO A 188 -16.74 5.24 -16.05
CA PRO A 188 -16.13 5.52 -14.76
C PRO A 188 -16.72 6.80 -14.16
N ARG A 189 -17.34 6.70 -12.99
CA ARG A 189 -17.91 7.87 -12.29
C ARG A 189 -17.68 7.81 -10.78
N LYS A 190 -17.51 8.98 -10.17
CA LYS A 190 -17.59 9.13 -8.71
C LYS A 190 -19.03 8.83 -8.26
N GLY A 191 -19.20 8.08 -7.17
CA GLY A 191 -20.53 7.67 -6.71
C GLY A 191 -21.23 6.74 -7.72
N GLN A 192 -20.51 5.73 -8.21
CA GLN A 192 -21.05 4.74 -9.16
C GLN A 192 -22.34 4.10 -8.62
N SER A 193 -23.34 4.03 -9.51
CA SER A 193 -24.67 3.48 -9.23
C SER A 193 -25.10 2.40 -10.22
N ASP A 194 -24.26 2.07 -11.20
CA ASP A 194 -24.53 0.94 -12.11
C ASP A 194 -24.56 -0.37 -11.28
N PRO A 195 -25.67 -1.14 -11.31
CA PRO A 195 -25.84 -2.30 -10.45
C PRO A 195 -24.75 -3.37 -10.63
N GLU A 196 -24.29 -3.61 -11.86
CA GLU A 196 -23.26 -4.62 -12.15
C GLU A 196 -21.92 -4.21 -11.52
N VAL A 197 -21.60 -2.91 -11.51
CA VAL A 197 -20.37 -2.40 -10.89
C VAL A 197 -20.49 -2.35 -9.37
N VAL A 198 -21.68 -2.09 -8.84
CA VAL A 198 -21.92 -2.10 -7.38
C VAL A 198 -21.87 -3.52 -6.83
N GLU A 199 -22.42 -4.50 -7.54
CA GLU A 199 -22.36 -5.92 -7.16
C GLU A 199 -20.94 -6.48 -7.23
N ALA A 200 -20.12 -6.00 -8.17
CA ALA A 200 -18.72 -6.42 -8.31
C ALA A 200 -17.76 -5.78 -7.26
N ARG A 201 -18.24 -4.88 -6.41
CA ARG A 201 -17.45 -4.20 -5.36
C ARG A 201 -17.66 -4.86 -4.01
#